data_AF-A0A919FDD2-F1
#
_entry.id   AF-A0A919FDD2-F1
#
_cell.length_a   1.000
_cell.length_b   1.000
_cell.length_c   1.000
_cell.angle_alpha   90.00
_cell.angle_beta   90.00
_cell.angle_gamma   90.00
#
_symmetry.space_group_name_H-M   'P 1'
#
loop_
_entity.id
_entity.type
_entity.pdbx_description
1 polymer ?
#
loop_
_entity_poly.entity_id
_entity_poly.type
_entity_poly.pdbx_seq_one_letter_code
_entity_poly.pdbx_strand_id
1 'polypeptide(L)'
;MAIRFTHGYDLIFKIGAMVGGIMLVAVAADLLSPISNALERGLKRNDLEWIWIVLMWAYIIGGYIGAIMLLGKTILPYWLPTYLHVRFSLFTKVTPDEASRLGFLFDGSLGGIWYPLGSIRKIDREFRREALFRFANKIAAEHGWRRPFAMPEDNINQQRQQSQQRANASDQTAQNGRSQPTVDAQVFVCLEILGLNQIPASFEAVKLAYRRKIKEFHPDKFAGERPEVIQYAEETSKRLNVAYAFLEQHFVGATA
;
A
#
# COMPACT_ATOMS: atom_id res chain seq x y z
N MET A 1 -2.16 11.15 -22.45
CA MET A 1 -2.34 10.48 -21.15
C MET A 1 -3.53 9.53 -21.31
N ALA A 2 -3.28 8.22 -21.49
CA ALA A 2 -4.39 7.27 -21.60
C ALA A 2 -5.09 7.21 -20.23
N ILE A 3 -6.38 7.54 -20.18
CA ILE A 3 -7.17 7.39 -18.95
C ILE A 3 -7.38 5.88 -18.75
N ARG A 4 -6.43 5.24 -18.07
CA ARG A 4 -6.60 3.87 -17.61
C ARG A 4 -7.37 3.93 -16.30
N PHE A 5 -8.53 3.29 -16.27
CA PHE A 5 -9.28 3.08 -15.04
C PHE A 5 -8.80 1.76 -14.46
N THR A 6 -8.09 1.83 -13.34
CA THR A 6 -7.53 0.63 -12.71
C THR A 6 -8.57 -0.09 -11.86
N HIS A 7 -9.53 0.64 -11.25
CA HIS A 7 -10.67 0.04 -10.55
C HIS A 7 -11.88 0.98 -10.46
N GLY A 8 -13.05 0.44 -10.09
CA GLY A 8 -14.31 1.19 -10.01
C GLY A 8 -14.26 2.44 -9.11
N TYR A 9 -13.53 2.40 -7.99
CA TYR A 9 -13.36 3.59 -7.14
C TYR A 9 -12.53 4.70 -7.80
N ASP A 10 -11.54 4.39 -8.63
CA ASP A 10 -10.76 5.39 -9.37
C ASP A 10 -11.63 6.04 -10.46
N LEU A 11 -12.49 5.26 -11.11
CA LEU A 11 -13.51 5.78 -12.03
C LEU A 11 -14.48 6.73 -11.31
N ILE A 12 -15.08 6.31 -10.19
CA ILE A 12 -16.01 7.14 -9.40
C ILE A 12 -15.31 8.42 -8.93
N PHE A 13 -14.07 8.32 -8.47
CA PHE A 13 -13.26 9.45 -8.04
C PHE A 13 -13.04 10.46 -9.17
N LYS A 14 -12.64 9.98 -10.35
CA LYS A 14 -12.44 10.83 -11.54
C LYS A 14 -13.74 11.49 -11.99
N ILE A 15 -14.85 10.74 -12.02
CA ILE A 15 -16.18 11.30 -12.35
C ILE A 15 -16.56 12.38 -11.34
N GLY A 16 -16.38 12.12 -10.04
CA GLY A 16 -16.64 13.10 -8.99
C GLY A 16 -15.82 14.39 -9.15
N ALA A 17 -14.53 14.26 -9.46
CA ALA A 17 -13.65 15.39 -9.72
C ALA A 17 -14.07 16.19 -10.98
N MET A 18 -14.48 15.50 -12.06
CA MET A 18 -14.95 16.15 -13.28
C MET A 18 -16.26 16.92 -13.04
N VAL A 19 -17.26 16.28 -12.42
CA VAL A 19 -18.55 16.93 -12.10
C VAL A 19 -18.36 18.10 -11.13
N GLY A 20 -17.56 17.91 -10.08
CA GLY A 20 -17.21 18.98 -9.14
C GLY A 20 -16.50 20.15 -9.82
N GLY A 21 -15.60 19.87 -10.76
CA GLY A 21 -14.88 20.88 -11.52
C GLY A 21 -15.81 21.73 -12.38
N ILE A 22 -16.76 21.10 -13.07
CA ILE A 22 -17.79 21.80 -13.88
C ILE A 22 -18.64 22.70 -12.98
N MET A 23 -19.09 22.20 -11.83
CA MET A 23 -19.90 23.00 -10.88
C MET A 23 -19.13 24.22 -10.37
N LEU A 24 -17.83 24.06 -10.06
CA LEU A 24 -16.99 25.16 -9.57
C LEU A 24 -16.80 26.24 -10.64
N VAL A 25 -16.58 25.85 -11.90
CA VAL A 25 -16.52 26.78 -13.04
C VAL A 25 -17.85 27.50 -13.23
N ALA A 26 -18.98 26.79 -13.14
CA ALA A 26 -20.30 27.39 -13.28
C ALA A 26 -20.57 28.46 -12.20
N VAL A 27 -20.25 28.15 -10.93
CA VAL A 27 -20.36 29.10 -9.82
C VAL A 27 -19.44 30.31 -10.03
N ALA A 28 -18.19 30.08 -10.45
CA ALA A 28 -17.25 31.15 -10.74
C ALA A 28 -17.74 32.03 -11.90
N ALA A 29 -18.36 31.44 -12.93
CA ALA A 29 -18.91 32.15 -14.08
C ALA A 29 -20.08 33.05 -13.66
N ASP A 30 -20.97 32.54 -12.82
CA ASP A 30 -22.10 33.30 -12.28
C ASP A 30 -21.63 34.51 -11.46
N LEU A 31 -20.63 34.31 -10.59
CA LEU A 31 -20.02 35.38 -9.78
C LEU A 31 -19.31 36.45 -10.64
N LEU A 32 -18.69 36.04 -11.75
CA LEU A 32 -18.02 36.96 -12.67
C LEU A 32 -18.95 37.55 -13.73
N SER A 33 -20.22 37.13 -13.78
CA SER A 33 -21.16 37.53 -14.81
C SER A 33 -21.26 39.04 -15.01
N PRO A 34 -21.27 39.91 -13.97
CA PRO A 34 -21.40 41.36 -14.18
C PRO A 34 -20.21 41.98 -14.91
N ILE A 35 -19.00 41.51 -14.57
CA ILE A 35 -17.75 41.96 -15.20
C ILE A 35 -17.67 41.44 -16.62
N SER A 36 -18.00 40.16 -16.80
CA SER A 36 -17.96 39.47 -18.08
C SER A 36 -18.92 40.10 -19.10
N ASN A 37 -20.14 40.45 -18.67
CA ASN A 37 -21.16 41.11 -19.49
C ASN A 37 -20.74 42.54 -19.89
N ALA A 38 -20.03 43.26 -19.02
CA ALA A 38 -19.49 44.57 -19.35
C ALA A 38 -18.39 44.48 -20.42
N LEU A 39 -17.49 43.49 -20.29
CA LEU A 39 -16.42 43.23 -21.25
C LEU A 39 -16.96 42.80 -22.62
N GLU A 40 -17.95 41.89 -22.63
CA GLU A 40 -18.60 41.42 -23.86
C GLU A 40 -19.19 42.58 -24.65
N ARG A 41 -19.97 43.45 -23.99
CA ARG A 41 -20.55 44.63 -24.64
C ARG A 41 -19.49 45.57 -25.21
N GLY A 42 -18.37 45.73 -24.50
CA GLY A 42 -17.24 46.53 -24.96
C GLY A 42 -16.56 45.95 -26.21
N LEU A 43 -16.32 44.64 -26.24
CA LEU A 43 -15.69 43.97 -27.38
C LEU A 43 -16.61 43.93 -28.61
N LYS A 44 -17.90 43.64 -28.42
CA LYS A 44 -18.91 43.65 -29.50
C LYS A 44 -19.05 45.02 -30.16
N ARG A 45 -19.02 46.09 -29.37
CA ARG A 45 -19.10 47.46 -29.91
C ARG A 45 -17.94 47.82 -30.85
N ASN A 46 -16.81 47.12 -30.75
CA ASN A 46 -15.60 47.37 -31.54
C ASN A 46 -15.36 46.30 -32.63
N ASP A 47 -16.36 45.48 -33.00
CA ASP A 47 -16.23 44.35 -33.93
C ASP A 47 -15.17 43.30 -33.52
N LEU A 48 -14.90 43.17 -32.21
CA LEU A 48 -13.92 42.22 -31.65
C LEU A 48 -14.58 40.96 -31.05
N GLU A 49 -15.69 40.49 -31.63
CA GLU A 49 -16.45 39.36 -31.09
C GLU A 49 -15.63 38.06 -30.99
N TRP A 50 -14.71 37.85 -31.93
CA TRP A 50 -13.84 36.68 -31.94
C TRP A 50 -12.91 36.63 -30.72
N ILE A 51 -12.46 37.80 -30.22
CA ILE A 51 -11.62 37.89 -29.01
C ILE A 51 -12.43 37.42 -27.80
N TRP A 52 -13.69 37.82 -27.71
CA TRP A 52 -14.59 37.38 -26.64
C TRP A 52 -14.77 35.86 -26.64
N ILE A 53 -14.99 35.25 -27.82
CA ILE A 53 -15.11 33.80 -27.95
C ILE A 53 -13.85 33.09 -27.45
N VAL A 54 -12.66 33.57 -27.84
CA VAL A 54 -11.38 33.01 -27.39
C VAL A 54 -11.22 33.13 -25.88
N LEU A 55 -11.52 34.30 -25.30
CA LEU A 55 -11.45 34.54 -23.85
C LEU A 55 -12.42 33.63 -23.07
N MET A 56 -13.63 33.44 -23.58
CA MET A 56 -14.62 32.55 -22.97
C MET A 56 -14.13 31.10 -22.97
N TRP A 57 -13.60 30.59 -24.08
CA TRP A 57 -13.03 29.23 -24.13
C TRP A 57 -11.81 29.08 -23.22
N ALA A 58 -10.92 30.08 -23.21
CA ALA A 58 -9.77 30.10 -22.30
C ALA A 58 -10.21 30.06 -20.83
N TYR A 59 -11.26 30.80 -20.48
CA TYR A 59 -11.85 30.79 -19.14
C TYR A 59 -12.46 29.43 -18.78
N ILE A 60 -13.26 28.83 -19.68
CA ILE A 60 -13.90 27.53 -19.43
C ILE A 60 -12.84 26.42 -19.27
N ILE A 61 -11.89 26.34 -20.21
CA ILE A 61 -10.86 25.30 -20.21
C ILE A 61 -9.89 25.52 -19.05
N GLY A 62 -9.37 26.73 -18.88
CA GLY A 62 -8.43 27.07 -17.82
C GLY A 62 -9.07 26.96 -16.43
N GLY A 63 -10.31 27.43 -16.28
CA GLY A 63 -11.11 27.29 -15.07
C GLY A 63 -11.39 25.83 -14.74
N TYR A 64 -11.75 25.00 -15.72
CA TYR A 64 -12.01 23.58 -15.50
C TYR A 64 -10.76 22.81 -15.09
N ILE A 65 -9.64 23.03 -15.77
CA ILE A 65 -8.34 22.44 -15.41
C ILE A 65 -7.94 22.90 -13.99
N GLY A 66 -8.04 24.20 -13.71
CA GLY A 66 -7.74 24.77 -12.40
C GLY A 66 -8.63 24.19 -11.30
N ALA A 67 -9.92 24.02 -11.56
CA ALA A 67 -10.89 23.45 -10.64
C ALA A 67 -10.58 21.97 -10.33
N ILE A 68 -10.26 21.15 -11.34
CA ILE A 68 -9.84 19.75 -11.13
C ILE A 68 -8.56 19.70 -10.29
N MET A 69 -7.56 20.53 -10.62
CA MET A 69 -6.31 20.58 -9.86
C MET A 69 -6.53 21.01 -8.42
N LEU A 70 -7.44 21.96 -8.18
CA LEU A 70 -7.82 22.40 -6.84
C LEU A 70 -8.53 21.27 -6.08
N LEU A 71 -9.55 20.66 -6.68
CA LEU A 71 -10.33 19.58 -6.08
C LEU A 71 -9.47 18.37 -5.71
N GLY A 72 -8.55 17.97 -6.59
CA GLY A 72 -7.61 16.87 -6.34
C GLY A 72 -6.60 17.17 -5.23
N LYS A 73 -6.36 18.45 -4.89
CA LYS A 73 -5.49 18.84 -3.78
C LYS A 73 -6.24 19.02 -2.46
N THR A 74 -7.48 19.48 -2.49
CA THR A 74 -8.20 19.93 -1.27
C THR A 74 -9.26 18.96 -0.79
N ILE A 75 -10.13 18.49 -1.69
CA ILE A 75 -11.38 17.80 -1.32
C ILE A 75 -11.27 16.28 -1.54
N LEU A 76 -10.53 15.88 -2.57
CA LEU A 76 -10.43 14.49 -3.00
C LEU A 76 -8.99 13.99 -2.86
N PRO A 77 -8.60 13.47 -1.68
CA PRO A 77 -7.23 13.02 -1.49
C PRO A 77 -6.91 11.83 -2.40
N TYR A 78 -5.72 11.82 -2.99
CA TYR A 78 -5.27 10.79 -3.94
C TYR A 78 -5.28 9.37 -3.37
N TRP A 79 -5.19 9.21 -2.04
CA TRP A 79 -5.23 7.92 -1.37
C TRP A 79 -6.65 7.36 -1.20
N LEU A 80 -7.69 8.17 -1.42
CA LEU A 80 -9.08 7.80 -1.18
C LEU A 80 -9.53 6.59 -2.02
N PRO A 81 -9.26 6.52 -3.35
CA PRO A 81 -9.67 5.36 -4.15
C PRO A 81 -9.05 4.07 -3.63
N THR A 82 -7.76 4.09 -3.29
CA THR A 82 -7.04 2.96 -2.68
C THR A 82 -7.61 2.59 -1.33
N TYR A 83 -7.87 3.57 -0.46
CA TYR A 83 -8.46 3.34 0.85
C TYR A 83 -9.81 2.64 0.74
N LEU A 84 -10.70 3.13 -0.14
CA LEU A 84 -12.01 2.53 -0.38
C LEU A 84 -11.88 1.11 -0.96
N HIS A 85 -11.00 0.92 -1.94
CA HIS A 85 -10.77 -0.40 -2.54
C HIS A 85 -10.28 -1.42 -1.50
N VAL A 86 -9.24 -1.10 -0.72
CA VAL A 86 -8.70 -1.99 0.31
C VAL A 86 -9.74 -2.26 1.41
N ARG A 87 -10.50 -1.23 1.80
CA ARG A 87 -11.49 -1.36 2.87
C ARG A 87 -12.71 -2.18 2.47
N PHE A 88 -13.24 -1.95 1.27
CA PHE A 88 -14.53 -2.50 0.85
C PHE A 88 -14.42 -3.66 -0.14
N SER A 89 -13.40 -3.69 -0.99
CA SER A 89 -13.15 -4.85 -1.87
C SER A 89 -12.31 -5.92 -1.20
N LEU A 90 -11.24 -5.53 -0.48
CA LEU A 90 -10.35 -6.50 0.19
C LEU A 90 -10.73 -6.78 1.66
N PHE A 91 -11.72 -6.06 2.21
CA PHE A 91 -12.16 -6.18 3.60
C PHE A 91 -11.01 -6.09 4.62
N THR A 92 -10.01 -5.26 4.32
CA THR A 92 -8.81 -5.11 5.14
C THR A 92 -8.84 -3.76 5.83
N LYS A 93 -8.55 -3.75 7.14
CA LYS A 93 -8.48 -2.50 7.91
C LYS A 93 -7.13 -1.84 7.59
N VAL A 94 -7.15 -0.64 7.03
CA VAL A 94 -5.96 0.19 6.79
C VAL A 94 -6.23 1.62 7.21
N THR A 95 -5.19 2.37 7.54
CA THR A 95 -5.25 3.82 7.78
C THR A 95 -5.12 4.61 6.47
N PRO A 96 -5.45 5.92 6.44
CA PRO A 96 -5.23 6.74 5.25
C PRO A 96 -3.75 6.81 4.80
N ASP A 97 -2.81 6.88 5.75
CA ASP A 97 -1.37 6.87 5.46
C ASP A 97 -0.93 5.54 4.85
N GLU A 98 -1.43 4.42 5.38
CA GLU A 98 -1.18 3.09 4.80
C GLU A 98 -1.76 2.97 3.39
N ALA A 99 -2.97 3.49 3.17
CA ALA A 99 -3.60 3.50 1.85
C ALA A 99 -2.82 4.36 0.83
N SER A 100 -2.27 5.49 1.26
CA SER A 100 -1.35 6.30 0.44
C SER A 100 -0.15 5.48 -0.01
N ARG A 101 0.51 4.78 0.93
CA ARG A 101 1.67 3.94 0.65
C ARG A 101 1.36 2.68 -0.15
N LEU A 102 0.11 2.19 -0.10
CA LEU A 102 -0.36 1.08 -0.93
C LEU A 102 -0.79 1.51 -2.34
N GLY A 103 -0.94 2.82 -2.59
CA GLY A 103 -1.51 3.35 -3.83
C GLY A 103 -0.88 2.78 -5.08
N PHE A 104 0.44 2.57 -5.05
CA PHE A 104 1.19 2.09 -6.19
C PHE A 104 0.80 0.69 -6.70
N LEU A 105 0.19 -0.14 -5.84
CA LEU A 105 -0.35 -1.44 -6.25
C LEU A 105 -1.63 -1.31 -7.09
N PHE A 106 -2.35 -0.20 -6.91
CA PHE A 106 -3.72 -0.04 -7.38
C PHE A 106 -3.90 1.06 -8.43
N ASP A 107 -2.94 1.99 -8.56
CA ASP A 107 -3.03 3.17 -9.43
C ASP A 107 -2.34 3.00 -10.80
N GLY A 108 -1.64 1.88 -11.02
CA GLY A 108 -0.91 1.63 -12.26
C GLY A 108 0.43 2.38 -12.37
N SER A 109 0.95 2.96 -11.29
CA SER A 109 2.27 3.60 -11.26
C SER A 109 3.43 2.65 -11.57
N LEU A 110 3.22 1.34 -11.39
CA LEU A 110 4.16 0.28 -11.76
C LEU A 110 4.10 -0.05 -13.26
N GLY A 111 4.31 0.94 -14.12
CA GLY A 111 4.31 0.74 -15.57
C GLY A 111 2.95 0.32 -16.15
N GLY A 112 1.86 0.71 -15.49
CA GLY A 112 0.50 0.32 -15.86
C GLY A 112 0.06 -1.03 -15.30
N ILE A 113 0.86 -1.66 -14.45
CA ILE A 113 0.51 -2.92 -13.76
C ILE A 113 -0.41 -2.60 -12.59
N TRP A 114 -1.49 -3.38 -12.47
CA TRP A 114 -2.48 -3.28 -11.42
C TRP A 114 -2.65 -4.63 -10.72
N TYR A 115 -2.71 -4.61 -9.38
CA TYR A 115 -2.87 -5.80 -8.55
C TYR A 115 -4.25 -5.81 -7.88
N PRO A 116 -5.25 -6.54 -8.42
CA PRO A 116 -6.59 -6.64 -7.82
C PRO A 116 -6.62 -7.35 -6.47
N LEU A 117 -5.68 -8.28 -6.24
CA LEU A 117 -5.48 -9.02 -4.99
C LEU A 117 -6.75 -9.69 -4.43
N GLY A 118 -7.63 -10.20 -5.29
CA GLY A 118 -8.90 -10.81 -4.88
C GLY A 118 -8.72 -12.01 -3.94
N SER A 119 -7.66 -12.79 -4.12
CA SER A 119 -7.26 -13.92 -3.27
C SER A 119 -6.94 -13.52 -1.82
N ILE A 120 -6.54 -12.28 -1.53
CA ILE A 120 -6.32 -11.83 -0.13
C ILE A 120 -7.62 -11.98 0.69
N ARG A 121 -8.80 -11.90 0.06
CA ARG A 121 -10.08 -12.14 0.75
C ARG A 121 -10.22 -13.56 1.29
N LYS A 122 -9.51 -14.53 0.71
CA LYS A 122 -9.52 -15.93 1.14
C LYS A 122 -8.64 -16.18 2.37
N ILE A 123 -7.78 -15.22 2.72
CA ILE A 123 -6.95 -15.23 3.93
C ILE A 123 -7.84 -14.81 5.11
N ASP A 124 -7.58 -15.36 6.29
CA ASP A 124 -8.25 -14.91 7.52
C ASP A 124 -8.04 -13.41 7.78
N ARG A 125 -9.08 -12.76 8.32
CA ARG A 125 -9.14 -11.30 8.51
C ARG A 125 -7.98 -10.75 9.34
N GLU A 126 -7.47 -11.52 10.30
CA GLU A 126 -6.35 -11.12 11.14
C GLU A 126 -5.05 -10.97 10.34
N PHE A 127 -4.87 -11.78 9.29
CA PHE A 127 -3.63 -11.83 8.52
C PHE A 127 -3.67 -11.06 7.20
N ARG A 128 -4.84 -10.60 6.74
CA ARG A 128 -4.96 -9.87 5.46
C ARG A 128 -4.10 -8.61 5.39
N ARG A 129 -4.08 -7.82 6.47
CA ARG A 129 -3.30 -6.58 6.53
C ARG A 129 -1.81 -6.87 6.42
N GLU A 130 -1.33 -7.84 7.19
CA GLU A 130 0.08 -8.27 7.15
C GLU A 130 0.45 -8.80 5.76
N ALA A 131 -0.41 -9.65 5.18
CA ALA A 131 -0.19 -10.21 3.86
C ALA A 131 -0.08 -9.13 2.78
N LEU A 132 -1.00 -8.16 2.80
CA LEU A 132 -1.01 -7.02 1.90
C LEU A 132 0.26 -6.19 2.01
N PHE A 133 0.75 -5.93 3.23
CA PHE A 133 1.96 -5.14 3.45
C PHE A 133 3.23 -5.86 3.02
N ARG A 134 3.31 -7.17 3.28
CA ARG A 134 4.43 -7.99 2.80
C ARG A 134 4.45 -8.04 1.28
N PHE A 135 3.29 -8.22 0.66
CA PHE A 135 3.17 -8.18 -0.79
C PHE A 135 3.61 -6.82 -1.35
N ALA A 136 3.13 -5.72 -0.76
CA ALA A 136 3.56 -4.37 -1.14
C ALA A 136 5.08 -4.18 -1.03
N ASN A 137 5.69 -4.62 0.08
CA ASN A 137 7.13 -4.55 0.27
C ASN A 137 7.92 -5.37 -0.75
N LYS A 138 7.42 -6.56 -1.12
CA LYS A 138 8.02 -7.39 -2.16
C LYS A 138 8.01 -6.68 -3.51
N ILE A 139 6.85 -6.22 -3.95
CA ILE A 139 6.72 -5.52 -5.24
C ILE A 139 7.57 -4.24 -5.25
N ALA A 140 7.56 -3.47 -4.16
CA ALA A 140 8.42 -2.29 -4.05
C ALA A 140 9.90 -2.66 -4.21
N ALA A 141 10.37 -3.73 -3.57
CA ALA A 141 11.75 -4.18 -3.68
C ALA A 141 12.13 -4.67 -5.08
N GLU A 142 11.25 -5.41 -5.77
CA GLU A 142 11.45 -5.87 -7.15
C GLU A 142 11.59 -4.69 -8.14
N HIS A 143 10.92 -3.58 -7.84
CA HIS A 143 11.03 -2.34 -8.61
C HIS A 143 12.14 -1.39 -8.10
N GLY A 144 12.99 -1.84 -7.17
CA GLY A 144 14.11 -1.06 -6.63
C GLY A 144 13.69 0.09 -5.70
N TRP A 145 12.46 0.09 -5.21
CA TRP A 145 11.94 1.11 -4.30
C TRP A 145 12.22 0.74 -2.84
N ARG A 146 12.23 1.78 -1.99
CA ARG A 146 12.31 1.57 -0.54
C ARG A 146 11.03 0.89 -0.05
N ARG A 147 11.18 -0.12 0.80
CA ARG A 147 10.06 -0.83 1.44
C ARG A 147 9.13 0.15 2.20
N PRO A 148 7.85 0.29 1.82
CA PRO A 148 6.92 1.26 2.41
C PRO A 148 6.47 0.93 3.84
N PHE A 149 6.51 -0.35 4.22
CA PHE A 149 6.07 -0.83 5.53
C PHE A 149 7.23 -1.45 6.29
N ALA A 150 7.34 -1.13 7.58
CA ALA A 150 8.25 -1.84 8.47
C ALA A 150 7.69 -3.24 8.73
N MET A 151 8.53 -4.27 8.62
CA MET A 151 8.18 -5.62 9.02
C MET A 151 8.80 -5.93 10.38
N PRO A 152 8.20 -6.83 11.17
CA PRO A 152 8.77 -7.19 12.46
C PRO A 152 10.20 -7.74 12.38
N GLU A 153 10.54 -8.42 11.27
CA GLU A 153 11.89 -8.93 11.02
C GLU A 153 12.94 -7.81 10.90
N ASP A 154 12.54 -6.59 10.53
CA ASP A 154 13.46 -5.46 10.37
C ASP A 154 14.04 -5.00 11.71
N ASN A 155 13.26 -5.08 12.79
CA ASN A 155 13.71 -4.71 14.13
C ASN A 155 14.90 -5.56 14.59
N ILE A 156 14.91 -6.84 14.22
CA ILE A 156 15.97 -7.76 14.62
C ILE A 156 17.22 -7.57 13.78
N ASN A 157 17.05 -7.32 12.49
CA ASN A 157 18.19 -6.94 11.65
C ASN A 157 18.84 -5.64 12.16
N GLN A 158 18.04 -4.67 12.60
CA GLN A 158 18.55 -3.45 13.24
C GLN A 158 19.23 -3.74 14.57
N GLN A 159 18.62 -4.55 15.45
CA GLN A 159 19.22 -4.93 16.73
C GLN A 159 20.55 -5.68 16.52
N ARG A 160 20.62 -6.54 15.49
CA ARG A 160 21.84 -7.26 15.10
C ARG A 160 22.92 -6.31 14.60
N GLN A 161 22.56 -5.34 13.76
CA GLN A 161 23.48 -4.32 13.28
C GLN A 161 23.99 -3.44 14.42
N GLN A 162 23.14 -3.03 15.35
CA GLN A 162 23.55 -2.26 16.52
C GLN A 162 24.46 -3.06 17.46
N SER A 163 24.14 -4.33 17.73
CA SER A 163 25.01 -5.21 18.52
C SER A 163 26.37 -5.44 17.85
N GLN A 164 26.40 -5.59 16.52
CA GLN A 164 27.64 -5.70 15.76
C GLN A 164 28.44 -4.39 15.76
N GLN A 165 27.79 -3.23 15.62
CA GLN A 165 28.45 -1.93 15.67
C GLN A 165 29.00 -1.64 17.07
N ARG A 166 28.27 -2.01 18.13
CA ARG A 166 28.76 -1.90 19.52
C ARG A 166 29.93 -2.83 19.77
N ALA A 167 29.87 -4.08 19.31
CA ALA A 167 30.99 -5.02 19.38
C ALA A 167 32.22 -4.45 18.63
N ASN A 168 32.05 -4.02 17.39
CA ASN A 168 33.14 -3.42 16.60
C ASN A 168 33.70 -2.12 17.22
N ALA A 169 32.88 -1.33 17.92
CA ALA A 169 33.33 -0.13 18.63
C ALA A 169 34.01 -0.42 19.97
N SER A 170 33.76 -1.61 20.55
CA SER A 170 34.44 -2.10 21.77
C SER A 170 35.61 -3.04 21.46
N ASP A 171 35.79 -3.44 20.19
CA ASP A 171 36.83 -4.34 19.68
C ASP A 171 38.17 -3.66 19.34
N GLN A 172 38.50 -2.50 19.94
CA GLN A 172 39.92 -2.15 20.11
C GLN A 172 40.59 -2.91 21.27
N THR A 173 39.86 -3.74 22.04
CA THR A 173 40.47 -4.42 23.20
C THR A 173 40.15 -5.91 23.41
N ALA A 174 39.29 -6.58 22.63
CA ALA A 174 39.07 -8.02 22.87
C ALA A 174 38.58 -8.82 21.65
N GLN A 175 39.54 -9.37 20.89
CA GLN A 175 39.26 -10.44 19.93
C GLN A 175 38.67 -11.68 20.63
N ASN A 176 37.38 -11.95 20.40
CA ASN A 176 36.75 -13.28 20.19
C ASN A 176 35.32 -13.29 20.72
N GLY A 177 34.34 -13.12 19.83
CA GLY A 177 32.95 -13.28 20.19
C GLY A 177 32.02 -13.00 19.02
N ARG A 178 31.91 -13.93 18.07
CA ARG A 178 30.92 -13.86 16.99
C ARG A 178 29.54 -14.12 17.61
N SER A 179 28.92 -13.09 18.19
CA SER A 179 27.63 -13.20 18.87
C SER A 179 26.53 -13.54 17.86
N GLN A 180 26.20 -14.83 17.78
CA GLN A 180 24.97 -15.30 17.15
C GLN A 180 23.75 -14.67 17.86
N PRO A 181 22.61 -14.52 17.17
CA PRO A 181 21.39 -14.04 17.82
C PRO A 181 21.09 -14.93 19.02
N THR A 182 20.69 -14.35 20.16
CA THR A 182 20.20 -15.16 21.28
C THR A 182 19.07 -16.05 20.79
N VAL A 183 19.08 -17.31 21.20
CA VAL A 183 18.10 -18.32 20.77
C VAL A 183 16.68 -17.77 20.99
N ASP A 184 16.46 -17.07 22.09
CA ASP A 184 15.19 -16.42 22.45
C ASP A 184 14.69 -15.44 21.38
N ALA A 185 15.57 -14.60 20.81
CA ALA A 185 15.18 -13.63 19.78
C ALA A 185 14.70 -14.33 18.49
N GLN A 186 15.32 -15.45 18.12
CA GLN A 186 14.90 -16.24 16.96
C GLN A 186 13.58 -16.96 17.20
N VAL A 187 13.34 -17.44 18.42
CA VAL A 187 12.06 -18.02 18.85
C VAL A 187 10.93 -17.00 18.69
N PHE A 188 11.11 -15.77 19.17
CA PHE A 188 10.10 -14.72 19.04
C PHE A 188 9.73 -14.42 17.58
N VAL A 189 10.70 -14.40 16.66
CA VAL A 189 10.40 -14.22 15.21
C VAL A 189 9.58 -15.36 14.66
N CYS A 190 9.99 -16.59 14.96
CA CYS A 190 9.31 -17.75 14.41
C CYS A 190 7.86 -17.81 14.93
N LEU A 191 7.65 -17.45 16.20
CA LEU A 191 6.32 -17.28 16.78
C LEU A 191 5.52 -16.19 16.05
N GLU A 192 6.12 -15.03 15.81
CA GLU A 192 5.45 -13.92 15.12
C GLU A 192 5.11 -14.26 13.66
N ILE A 193 5.99 -14.96 12.94
CA ILE A 193 5.72 -15.50 11.59
C ILE A 193 4.48 -16.41 11.61
N LEU A 194 4.32 -17.22 12.66
CA LEU A 194 3.13 -18.04 12.87
C LEU A 194 1.92 -17.25 13.40
N GLY A 195 2.06 -15.97 13.69
CA GLY A 195 1.02 -15.09 14.22
C GLY A 195 0.79 -15.25 15.72
N LEU A 196 1.82 -15.63 16.47
CA LEU A 196 1.81 -15.76 17.93
C LEU A 196 2.64 -14.62 18.54
N ASN A 197 1.99 -13.80 19.37
CA ASN A 197 2.62 -12.64 20.01
C ASN A 197 3.29 -12.98 21.35
N GLN A 198 3.12 -14.20 21.84
CA GLN A 198 3.62 -14.68 23.13
C GLN A 198 4.11 -16.11 22.98
N ILE A 199 5.04 -16.52 23.84
CA ILE A 199 5.49 -17.91 23.92
C ILE A 199 4.32 -18.76 24.42
N PRO A 200 3.82 -19.72 23.63
CA PRO A 200 2.72 -20.56 24.04
C PRO A 200 3.15 -21.54 25.14
N ALA A 201 2.20 -21.93 25.99
CA ALA A 201 2.43 -22.89 27.07
C ALA A 201 2.76 -24.31 26.58
N SER A 202 2.49 -24.64 25.31
CA SER A 202 2.78 -25.95 24.74
C SER A 202 3.09 -25.88 23.25
N PHE A 203 3.84 -26.87 22.76
CA PHE A 203 4.17 -27.00 21.33
C PHE A 203 2.93 -27.29 20.46
N GLU A 204 1.87 -27.88 21.02
CA GLU A 204 0.61 -28.11 20.29
C GLU A 204 -0.03 -26.80 19.81
N ALA A 205 0.10 -25.70 20.57
CA ALA A 205 -0.37 -24.39 20.14
C ALA A 205 0.41 -23.86 18.92
N VAL A 206 1.73 -24.11 18.87
CA VAL A 206 2.59 -23.78 17.71
C VAL A 206 2.12 -24.55 16.48
N LYS A 207 1.88 -25.86 16.63
CA LYS A 207 1.41 -26.75 15.57
C LYS A 207 0.05 -26.32 15.01
N LEU A 208 -0.87 -25.93 15.88
CA LEU A 208 -2.19 -25.41 15.49
C LEU A 208 -2.06 -24.09 14.70
N ALA A 209 -1.23 -23.16 15.18
CA ALA A 209 -0.98 -21.89 14.49
C ALA A 209 -0.37 -22.10 13.10
N TYR A 210 0.61 -23.01 12.98
CA TYR A 210 1.22 -23.40 11.72
C TYR A 210 0.21 -23.98 10.73
N ARG A 211 -0.59 -24.98 11.15
CA ARG A 211 -1.63 -25.58 10.30
C ARG A 211 -2.62 -24.55 9.78
N ARG A 212 -3.04 -23.62 10.65
CA ARG A 212 -3.92 -22.49 10.27
C ARG A 212 -3.25 -21.62 9.20
N LYS A 213 -2.01 -21.16 9.43
CA LYS A 213 -1.30 -20.29 8.48
C LYS A 213 -1.03 -20.97 7.13
N ILE A 214 -0.57 -22.23 7.10
CA ILE A 214 -0.34 -22.95 5.85
C ILE A 214 -1.63 -23.12 5.06
N LYS A 215 -2.75 -23.43 5.73
CA LYS A 215 -4.07 -23.48 5.08
C LYS A 215 -4.44 -22.12 4.47
N GLU A 216 -4.01 -21.01 5.06
CA GLU A 216 -4.28 -19.69 4.51
C GLU A 216 -3.39 -19.31 3.32
N PHE A 217 -2.12 -19.67 3.37
CA PHE A 217 -1.10 -19.25 2.39
C PHE A 217 -0.68 -20.32 1.38
N HIS A 218 -1.36 -21.47 1.33
CA HIS A 218 -1.06 -22.54 0.38
C HIS A 218 -1.13 -22.03 -1.08
N PRO A 219 -0.10 -22.27 -1.92
CA PRO A 219 -0.04 -21.76 -3.30
C PRO A 219 -1.28 -22.07 -4.13
N ASP A 220 -1.90 -23.24 -3.95
CA ASP A 220 -3.13 -23.65 -4.65
C ASP A 220 -4.29 -22.65 -4.49
N LYS A 221 -4.40 -21.94 -3.36
CA LYS A 221 -5.45 -20.93 -3.16
C LYS A 221 -5.29 -19.72 -4.10
N PHE A 222 -4.10 -19.58 -4.68
CA PHE A 222 -3.66 -18.49 -5.55
C PHE A 222 -3.42 -18.94 -7.00
N ALA A 223 -3.73 -20.18 -7.38
CA ALA A 223 -3.39 -20.74 -8.71
C ALA A 223 -3.97 -19.98 -9.93
N GLY A 224 -4.96 -19.10 -9.73
CA GLY A 224 -5.53 -18.23 -10.78
C GLY A 224 -5.13 -16.75 -10.67
N GLU A 225 -4.20 -16.42 -9.78
CA GLU A 225 -3.70 -15.06 -9.58
C GLU A 225 -2.50 -14.75 -10.47
N ARG A 226 -2.03 -13.50 -10.44
CA ARG A 226 -0.83 -13.10 -11.16
C ARG A 226 0.42 -13.84 -10.61
N PRO A 227 1.45 -14.07 -11.44
CA PRO A 227 2.64 -14.82 -11.02
C PRO A 227 3.30 -14.27 -9.75
N GLU A 228 3.32 -12.95 -9.57
CA GLU A 228 3.93 -12.31 -8.40
C GLU A 228 3.18 -12.67 -7.10
N VAL A 229 1.86 -12.84 -7.18
CA VAL A 229 1.01 -13.26 -6.06
C VAL A 229 1.24 -14.73 -5.72
N ILE A 230 1.37 -15.59 -6.73
CA ILE A 230 1.66 -17.02 -6.55
C ILE A 230 3.04 -17.18 -5.90
N GLN A 231 4.06 -16.49 -6.43
CA GLN A 231 5.40 -16.50 -5.85
C GLN A 231 5.41 -16.00 -4.40
N TYR A 232 4.63 -14.95 -4.10
CA TYR A 232 4.46 -14.48 -2.72
C TYR A 232 3.87 -15.57 -1.80
N ALA A 233 2.86 -16.31 -2.25
CA ALA A 233 2.28 -17.42 -1.49
C ALA A 233 3.28 -18.57 -1.26
N GLU A 234 4.08 -18.91 -2.29
CA GLU A 234 5.15 -19.91 -2.19
C GLU A 234 6.24 -19.51 -1.19
N GLU A 235 6.75 -18.29 -1.29
CA GLU A 235 7.76 -17.76 -0.36
C GLU A 235 7.22 -17.72 1.07
N THR A 236 5.97 -17.30 1.24
CA THR A 236 5.33 -17.26 2.55
C THR A 236 5.19 -18.67 3.13
N SER A 237 4.77 -19.65 2.32
CA SER A 237 4.69 -21.05 2.75
C SER A 237 6.05 -21.63 3.13
N LYS A 238 7.10 -21.36 2.34
CA LYS A 238 8.48 -21.76 2.68
C LYS A 238 8.92 -21.16 4.02
N ARG A 239 8.64 -19.88 4.26
CA ARG A 239 8.97 -19.21 5.52
C ARG A 239 8.24 -19.81 6.72
N LEU A 240 6.96 -20.16 6.57
CA LEU A 240 6.17 -20.84 7.60
C LEU A 240 6.79 -22.21 7.95
N ASN A 241 7.21 -22.98 6.95
CA ASN A 241 7.85 -24.28 7.15
C ASN A 241 9.16 -24.15 7.93
N VAL A 242 10.00 -23.16 7.58
CA VAL A 242 11.27 -22.90 8.27
C VAL A 242 11.03 -22.49 9.73
N ALA A 243 10.08 -21.58 9.98
CA ALA A 243 9.75 -21.13 11.33
C ALA A 243 9.21 -22.29 12.19
N TYR A 244 8.37 -23.15 11.62
CA TYR A 244 7.85 -24.33 12.32
C TYR A 244 8.97 -25.31 12.69
N ALA A 245 9.85 -25.66 11.74
CA ALA A 245 10.96 -26.59 11.99
C ALA A 245 11.91 -26.08 13.08
N PHE A 246 12.20 -24.78 13.10
CA PHE A 246 13.02 -24.16 14.15
C PHE A 246 12.38 -24.28 15.53
N LEU A 247 11.08 -23.96 15.63
CA LEU A 247 10.34 -24.06 16.90
C LEU A 247 10.20 -25.52 17.36
N GLU A 248 10.00 -26.46 16.45
CA GLU A 248 9.95 -27.89 16.77
C GLU A 248 11.24 -28.35 17.46
N GLN A 249 12.39 -28.02 16.89
CA GLN A 249 13.69 -28.35 17.49
C GLN A 249 13.88 -27.68 18.87
N HIS A 250 13.48 -26.42 18.99
CA HIS A 250 13.60 -25.67 20.25
C HIS A 250 12.74 -26.27 21.37
N PHE A 251 11.48 -26.60 21.09
CA PHE A 251 10.57 -27.17 22.09
C PHE A 251 10.91 -28.62 22.45
N VAL A 252 11.36 -29.43 21.49
CA VAL A 252 11.81 -30.81 21.76
C VAL A 252 13.10 -30.80 22.58
N GLY A 253 14.05 -29.92 22.27
CA GLY A 253 15.30 -29.77 23.01
C GLY A 253 15.14 -29.19 24.42
N ALA A 254 14.07 -28.44 24.70
CA ALA A 254 13.75 -27.93 26.04
C ALA A 254 13.07 -28.97 26.95
N THR A 255 12.57 -30.08 26.37
CA THR A 255 11.91 -31.18 27.11
C THR A 255 12.80 -32.40 27.35
N ALA A 256 14.06 -32.37 26.89
CA ALA A 256 15.07 -33.41 27.09
C ALA A 256 16.06 -32.98 28.19
#